data_AF-A0A2H1X435-F1
#
_entry.id   AF-A0A2H1X435-F1
#
_cell.length_a   1.000
_cell.length_b   1.000
_cell.length_c   1.000
_cell.angle_alpha   90.00
_cell.angle_beta   90.00
_cell.angle_gamma   90.00
#
_symmetry.space_group_name_H-M   'P 1'
#
loop_
_entity.id
_entity.type
_entity.pdbx_description
1 polymer ?
#
loop_
_entity_poly.entity_id
_entity_poly.type
_entity_poly.pdbx_seq_one_letter_code
_entity_poly.pdbx_strand_id
1 'polypeptide(L)'
;DPIEITKSKNYDSCKKRVGLGFGVPEGAVWNGLAYENDERQLIKHTSESRIHAGKQGTIYKSETLDTVFVNPLLFGKQKAEVYSYVGLVLSSVEAIGETEWKQSEEVREVDSLLSSEGAEIFFKVSPENVVNAQKVLQEITPLLEDPNNLPKSEFLSKFNVLVRFIMFMNSEQLTQMTDGMEVARTSTNVAKNKMWAIYRDAVAQAGTVAAFKEIKSWIL
;
A
#
# COMPACT_ATOMS: atom_id res chain seq x y z
N ASP A 1 39.68 -15.46 14.47
CA ASP A 1 38.42 -15.86 15.12
C ASP A 1 37.28 -15.06 14.55
N PRO A 2 36.23 -15.72 14.04
CA PRO A 2 34.99 -15.07 13.66
C PRO A 2 34.26 -14.54 14.91
N ILE A 3 33.52 -13.46 14.72
CA ILE A 3 32.68 -12.82 15.75
C ILE A 3 31.23 -12.99 15.31
N GLU A 4 30.37 -13.33 16.26
CA GLU A 4 28.91 -13.31 16.06
C GLU A 4 28.35 -11.95 16.50
N ILE A 5 27.58 -11.35 15.61
CA ILE A 5 26.91 -10.07 15.82
C ILE A 5 25.42 -10.32 15.71
N THR A 6 24.67 -10.06 16.78
CA THR A 6 23.21 -10.05 16.75
C THR A 6 22.72 -8.61 16.65
N LYS A 7 21.82 -8.36 15.70
CA LYS A 7 21.20 -7.05 15.49
C LYS A 7 19.68 -7.21 15.52
N SER A 8 19.01 -6.45 16.38
CA SER A 8 17.56 -6.33 16.40
C SER A 8 17.14 -4.93 15.96
N LYS A 9 16.00 -4.84 15.29
CA LYS A 9 15.35 -3.58 14.93
C LYS A 9 13.90 -3.60 15.38
N ASN A 10 13.50 -2.53 16.06
CA ASN A 10 12.11 -2.22 16.34
C ASN A 10 11.65 -1.12 15.39
N TYR A 11 10.75 -1.46 14.46
CA TYR A 11 10.26 -0.51 13.45
C TYR A 11 9.24 0.49 14.01
N ASP A 12 8.77 0.30 15.25
CA ASP A 12 7.91 1.26 15.94
C ASP A 12 8.68 2.50 16.41
N SER A 13 10.02 2.41 16.49
CA SER A 13 10.90 3.49 16.95
C SER A 13 11.77 4.07 15.82
N CYS A 14 11.26 4.10 14.59
CA CYS A 14 11.97 4.66 13.43
C CYS A 14 11.87 6.19 13.37
N LYS A 15 13.01 6.89 13.18
CA LYS A 15 13.04 8.34 12.88
C LYS A 15 12.46 8.68 11.50
N LYS A 16 12.65 7.79 10.52
CA LYS A 16 12.12 7.88 9.16
C LYS A 16 11.56 6.52 8.78
N ARG A 17 10.27 6.48 8.46
CA ARG A 17 9.55 5.28 8.04
C ARG A 17 9.19 5.42 6.57
N VAL A 18 9.48 4.38 5.77
CA VAL A 18 8.97 4.27 4.41
C VAL A 18 7.69 3.45 4.49
N GLY A 19 6.57 4.06 4.14
CA GLY A 19 5.26 3.44 4.21
C GLY A 19 4.23 4.31 3.50
N LEU A 20 3.14 3.68 3.07
CA LEU A 20 2.07 4.33 2.34
C LEU A 20 0.72 3.85 2.89
N GLY A 21 -0.18 4.78 3.09
CA GLY A 21 -1.56 4.52 3.53
C GLY A 21 -2.51 5.52 2.90
N PHE A 22 -3.80 5.17 2.85
CA PHE A 22 -4.86 6.00 2.30
C PHE A 22 -5.98 6.19 3.33
N GLY A 23 -6.78 7.25 3.15
CA GLY A 23 -7.93 7.51 4.00
C GLY A 23 -7.57 7.85 5.45
N VAL A 24 -6.37 8.40 5.68
CA VAL A 24 -5.90 8.80 7.00
C VAL A 24 -6.21 10.30 7.19
N PRO A 25 -7.11 10.68 8.11
CA PRO A 25 -7.37 12.08 8.40
C PRO A 25 -6.10 12.79 8.87
N GLU A 26 -5.98 14.08 8.56
CA GLU A 26 -4.89 14.92 9.05
C GLU A 26 -4.82 14.87 10.59
N GLY A 27 -3.64 14.55 11.14
CA GLY A 27 -3.42 14.36 12.58
C GLY A 27 -3.61 12.93 13.09
N ALA A 28 -4.22 12.03 12.31
CA ALA A 28 -4.22 10.60 12.63
C ALA A 28 -2.89 9.98 12.21
N VAL A 29 -2.04 9.62 13.16
CA VAL A 29 -0.82 8.88 12.83
C VAL A 29 -1.22 7.43 12.65
N TRP A 30 -1.12 6.89 11.43
CA TRP A 30 -1.29 5.46 11.16
C TRP A 30 -0.10 4.66 11.73
N ASN A 31 0.21 4.84 13.01
CA ASN A 31 1.15 3.97 13.69
C ASN A 31 0.45 2.73 14.24
N GLY A 32 -0.88 2.60 14.11
CA GLY A 32 -1.63 1.63 14.90
C GLY A 32 -1.38 1.81 16.41
N LEU A 33 -0.88 2.99 16.81
CA LEU A 33 -0.67 3.36 18.20
C LEU A 33 -1.97 3.96 18.67
N ALA A 34 -2.61 3.29 19.61
CA ALA A 34 -3.30 4.04 20.63
C ALA A 34 -2.25 4.81 21.42
N TYR A 35 -2.54 6.07 21.72
CA TYR A 35 -1.69 6.89 22.55
C TYR A 35 -1.72 6.45 24.04
N GLU A 36 -2.59 5.50 24.38
CA GLU A 36 -2.71 4.92 25.71
C GLU A 36 -2.03 3.54 25.73
N ASN A 37 -1.31 3.23 26.82
CA ASN A 37 -0.51 2.02 27.03
C ASN A 37 -1.34 0.71 27.07
N ASP A 38 -2.62 0.82 26.75
CA ASP A 38 -3.71 -0.09 27.08
C ASP A 38 -4.27 -0.74 25.81
N GLU A 39 -4.24 -0.04 24.66
CA GLU A 39 -4.71 -0.61 23.40
C GLU A 39 -3.54 -1.23 22.61
N ARG A 40 -3.71 -2.51 22.27
CA ARG A 40 -2.72 -3.32 21.57
C ARG A 40 -2.51 -2.76 20.16
N GLN A 41 -1.24 -2.53 19.81
CA GLN A 41 -0.85 -2.10 18.47
C GLN A 41 -1.52 -2.97 17.38
N LEU A 42 -2.12 -2.30 16.38
CA LEU A 42 -2.72 -2.99 15.24
C LEU A 42 -1.67 -3.69 14.38
N ILE A 43 -0.47 -3.12 14.29
CA ILE A 43 0.66 -3.69 13.56
C ILE A 43 1.90 -3.59 14.42
N LYS A 44 2.64 -4.70 14.54
CA LYS A 44 3.95 -4.73 15.18
C LYS A 44 4.97 -5.27 14.18
N HIS A 45 6.07 -4.57 14.00
CA HIS A 45 7.12 -4.96 13.05
C HIS A 45 8.50 -4.96 13.69
N THR A 46 9.16 -6.11 13.62
CA THR A 46 10.50 -6.32 14.17
C THR A 46 11.35 -7.15 13.22
N SER A 47 12.66 -6.90 13.21
CA SER A 47 13.62 -7.83 12.60
C SER A 47 14.76 -8.19 13.53
N GLU A 48 15.25 -9.40 13.35
CA GLU A 48 16.42 -9.94 14.04
C GLU A 48 17.38 -10.52 13.00
N SER A 49 18.64 -10.12 13.08
CA SER A 49 19.72 -10.59 12.22
C SER A 49 20.83 -11.21 13.06
N ARG A 50 21.33 -12.37 12.63
CA ARG A 50 22.55 -12.99 13.15
C ARG A 50 23.61 -12.98 12.06
N ILE A 51 24.74 -12.36 12.35
CA ILE A 51 25.81 -12.10 11.38
C ILE A 51 27.10 -12.69 11.93
N HIS A 52 27.72 -13.59 11.17
CA HIS A 52 29.04 -14.12 11.45
C HIS A 52 30.06 -13.39 10.59
N ALA A 53 30.91 -12.59 11.22
CA ALA A 53 31.88 -11.74 10.54
C ALA A 53 33.31 -12.01 11.00
N GLY A 54 34.28 -11.82 10.10
CA GLY A 54 35.70 -11.84 10.42
C GLY A 54 36.16 -10.54 11.10
N LYS A 55 37.36 -10.54 11.67
CA LYS A 55 37.97 -9.35 12.32
C LYS A 55 38.12 -8.16 11.37
N GLN A 56 38.20 -8.39 10.07
CA GLN A 56 38.31 -7.36 9.02
C GLN A 56 36.94 -6.89 8.48
N GLY A 57 35.83 -7.37 9.05
CA GLY A 57 34.48 -6.99 8.65
C GLY A 57 33.86 -7.84 7.52
N THR A 58 34.61 -8.79 6.94
CA THR A 58 34.06 -9.76 5.98
C THR A 58 32.92 -10.55 6.60
N ILE A 59 31.74 -10.53 5.97
CA ILE A 59 30.57 -11.30 6.41
C ILE A 59 30.63 -12.69 5.76
N TYR A 60 30.73 -13.74 6.57
CA TYR A 60 30.72 -15.13 6.10
C TYR A 60 29.31 -15.69 6.00
N LYS A 61 28.45 -15.29 6.95
CA LYS A 61 27.06 -15.72 7.01
C LYS A 61 26.22 -14.62 7.63
N SER A 62 25.04 -14.39 7.09
CA SER A 62 24.04 -13.51 7.67
C SER A 62 22.67 -14.15 7.50
N GLU A 63 21.93 -14.27 8.59
CA GLU A 63 20.56 -14.76 8.60
C GLU A 63 19.70 -13.67 9.21
N THR A 64 18.68 -13.22 8.49
CA THR A 64 17.74 -12.20 8.97
C THR A 64 16.33 -12.74 8.90
N LEU A 65 15.63 -12.64 10.02
CA LEU A 65 14.20 -12.89 10.14
C LEU A 65 13.51 -11.55 10.39
N ASP A 66 12.56 -11.22 9.53
CA ASP A 66 11.70 -10.05 9.65
C ASP A 66 10.26 -10.52 9.85
N THR A 67 9.55 -9.90 10.78
CA THR A 67 8.23 -10.35 11.23
C THR A 67 7.29 -9.16 11.38
N VAL A 68 6.17 -9.23 10.67
CA VAL A 68 5.08 -8.25 10.75
C VAL A 68 3.84 -8.96 11.30
N PHE A 69 3.45 -8.60 12.51
CA PHE A 69 2.19 -9.03 13.12
C PHE A 69 1.10 -8.01 12.84
N VAL A 70 -0.08 -8.48 12.48
CA VAL A 70 -1.27 -7.66 12.29
C VAL A 70 -2.39 -8.20 13.19
N ASN A 71 -2.94 -7.34 14.04
CA ASN A 71 -4.06 -7.61 14.91
C ASN A 71 -5.18 -6.60 14.66
N PRO A 72 -6.05 -6.83 13.67
CA PRO A 72 -7.07 -5.87 13.23
C PRO A 72 -8.19 -5.63 14.26
N LEU A 73 -8.29 -6.46 15.31
CA LEU A 73 -9.29 -6.32 16.36
C LEU A 73 -8.57 -6.19 17.71
N LEU A 74 -8.79 -5.07 18.42
CA LEU A 74 -8.24 -4.83 19.76
C LEU A 74 -8.47 -6.02 20.73
N PHE A 75 -9.55 -6.78 20.51
CA PHE A 75 -9.95 -7.96 21.30
C PHE A 75 -10.20 -9.24 20.49
N GLY A 76 -9.91 -9.27 19.18
CA GLY A 76 -10.33 -10.36 18.31
C GLY A 76 -9.35 -11.54 18.22
N LYS A 77 -9.86 -12.67 17.71
CA LYS A 77 -9.10 -13.91 17.46
C LYS A 77 -8.36 -13.90 16.11
N GLN A 78 -8.70 -12.99 15.21
CA GLN A 78 -8.07 -12.90 13.90
C GLN A 78 -6.72 -12.20 14.04
N LYS A 79 -5.65 -12.95 13.89
CA LYS A 79 -4.28 -12.46 13.84
C LYS A 79 -3.69 -12.90 12.52
N ALA A 80 -2.96 -12.01 11.87
CA ALA A 80 -2.18 -12.34 10.69
C ALA A 80 -0.71 -12.06 10.98
N GLU A 81 0.15 -12.82 10.34
CA GLU A 81 1.58 -12.68 10.47
C GLU A 81 2.23 -12.87 9.12
N VAL A 82 3.18 -11.99 8.82
CA VAL A 82 4.03 -12.09 7.64
C VAL A 82 5.46 -12.30 8.13
N TYR A 83 6.08 -13.37 7.67
CA TYR A 83 7.48 -13.67 7.92
C TYR A 83 8.28 -13.50 6.63
N SER A 84 9.45 -12.87 6.74
CA SER A 84 10.46 -12.83 5.68
C SER A 84 11.78 -13.33 6.25
N TYR A 85 12.40 -14.27 5.53
CA TYR A 85 13.70 -14.82 5.89
C TYR A 85 14.69 -14.61 4.76
N VAL A 86 15.84 -14.02 5.09
CA VAL A 86 16.94 -13.81 4.14
C VAL A 86 18.21 -14.43 4.72
N GLY A 87 18.73 -15.43 4.00
CA GLY A 87 20.02 -16.04 4.29
C GLY A 87 21.05 -15.65 3.25
N LEU A 88 22.22 -15.22 3.70
CA LEU A 88 23.40 -14.92 2.88
C LEU A 88 24.56 -15.75 3.41
N VAL A 89 25.26 -16.46 2.53
CA VAL A 89 26.46 -17.23 2.87
C VAL A 89 27.54 -16.91 1.83
N LEU A 90 28.74 -16.60 2.31
CA LEU A 90 29.91 -16.44 1.46
C LEU A 90 30.33 -17.81 0.93
N SER A 91 30.15 -18.02 -0.38
CA SER A 91 30.46 -19.30 -1.02
C SER A 91 31.97 -19.48 -1.22
N SER A 92 32.62 -18.53 -1.87
CA SER A 92 34.06 -18.55 -2.14
C SER A 92 34.60 -17.13 -2.28
N VAL A 93 35.92 -16.98 -2.13
CA VAL A 93 36.65 -15.75 -2.41
C VAL A 93 37.76 -16.11 -3.38
N GLU A 94 37.78 -15.45 -4.53
CA GLU A 94 38.76 -15.69 -5.59
C GLU A 94 39.62 -14.43 -5.78
N ALA A 95 40.93 -14.62 -5.91
CA ALA A 95 41.83 -13.53 -6.23
C ALA A 95 41.68 -13.20 -7.72
N ILE A 96 41.04 -12.08 -8.00
CA ILE A 96 41.06 -11.46 -9.33
C ILE A 96 42.40 -10.73 -9.41
N GLY A 97 43.24 -11.05 -10.41
CA GLY A 97 44.60 -10.48 -10.56
C GLY A 97 44.60 -8.97 -10.86
N GLU A 98 45.68 -8.44 -11.46
CA GLU A 98 45.84 -7.00 -11.80
C GLU A 98 44.93 -6.50 -12.94
N THR A 99 43.80 -7.15 -13.20
CA THR A 99 42.78 -6.61 -14.10
C THR A 99 42.05 -5.45 -13.42
N GLU A 100 42.23 -4.25 -13.94
CA GLU A 100 41.43 -3.08 -13.55
C GLU A 100 39.94 -3.44 -13.56
N TRP A 101 39.25 -3.14 -12.45
CA TRP A 101 37.81 -3.29 -12.35
C TRP A 101 37.15 -2.48 -13.46
N LYS A 102 36.60 -3.17 -14.48
CA LYS A 102 35.79 -2.51 -15.51
C LYS A 102 34.56 -1.96 -14.84
N GLN A 103 34.48 -0.64 -14.69
CA GLN A 103 33.23 0.00 -14.28
C GLN A 103 32.16 -0.37 -15.31
N SER A 104 31.00 -0.78 -14.81
CA SER A 104 29.79 -0.92 -15.63
C SER A 104 29.57 0.39 -16.40
N GLU A 105 29.19 0.30 -17.67
CA GLU A 105 28.79 1.48 -18.47
C GLU A 105 27.61 2.21 -17.81
N GLU A 106 26.80 1.49 -17.04
CA GLU A 106 25.72 2.03 -16.23
C GLU A 106 26.11 2.01 -14.74
N VAL A 107 26.68 3.10 -14.25
CA VAL A 107 26.86 3.33 -12.81
C VAL A 107 25.60 4.04 -12.31
N ARG A 108 24.81 3.36 -11.49
CA ARG A 108 23.69 3.98 -10.78
C ARG A 108 24.20 4.63 -9.50
N GLU A 109 24.07 5.96 -9.39
CA GLU A 109 24.26 6.64 -8.13
C GLU A 109 23.14 6.24 -7.14
N VAL A 110 23.53 5.84 -5.93
CA VAL A 110 22.61 5.40 -4.87
C VAL A 110 22.69 6.39 -3.71
N ASP A 111 21.74 7.31 -3.65
CA ASP A 111 21.67 8.33 -2.58
C ASP A 111 21.19 7.76 -1.24
N SER A 112 20.35 6.71 -1.28
CA SER A 112 19.79 6.10 -0.08
C SER A 112 19.57 4.60 -0.24
N LEU A 113 19.77 3.86 0.84
CA LEU A 113 19.40 2.46 0.98
C LEU A 113 17.93 2.28 1.40
N LEU A 114 17.23 3.37 1.69
CA LEU A 114 15.78 3.34 1.85
C LEU A 114 15.15 3.37 0.47
N SER A 115 14.07 2.61 0.28
CA SER A 115 13.26 2.76 -0.93
C SER A 115 12.81 4.21 -1.03
N SER A 116 13.23 4.88 -2.10
CA SER A 116 12.86 6.25 -2.46
C SER A 116 11.56 6.29 -3.26
N GLU A 117 11.04 5.14 -3.65
CA GLU A 117 9.90 5.01 -4.53
C GLU A 117 8.60 5.24 -3.76
N GLY A 118 7.78 6.16 -4.26
CA GLY A 118 6.49 6.54 -3.67
C GLY A 118 5.37 5.53 -3.99
N ALA A 119 4.13 6.01 -3.99
CA ALA A 119 2.95 5.20 -4.32
C ALA A 119 3.01 4.47 -5.67
N GLU A 120 3.84 4.96 -6.59
CA GLU A 120 3.96 4.50 -7.97
C GLU A 120 4.44 3.04 -8.09
N ILE A 121 5.25 2.54 -7.15
CA ILE A 121 5.67 1.12 -7.15
C ILE A 121 4.63 0.18 -6.56
N PHE A 122 3.81 0.67 -5.64
CA PHE A 122 2.72 -0.11 -5.07
C PHE A 122 1.53 -0.14 -6.01
N PHE A 123 1.38 0.92 -6.82
CA PHE A 123 0.24 1.13 -7.71
C PHE A 123 0.74 1.44 -9.11
N LYS A 124 1.09 0.39 -9.84
CA LYS A 124 1.23 0.50 -11.28
C LYS A 124 -0.12 0.94 -11.85
N VAL A 125 -0.17 2.19 -12.32
CA VAL A 125 -1.34 2.73 -13.01
C VAL A 125 -1.63 1.83 -14.20
N SER A 126 -2.76 1.11 -14.13
CA SER A 126 -3.20 0.22 -15.20
C SER A 126 -4.23 0.96 -16.05
N PRO A 127 -4.11 0.95 -17.39
CA PRO A 127 -5.14 1.49 -18.28
C PRO A 127 -6.52 0.84 -18.05
N GLU A 128 -6.55 -0.41 -17.56
CA GLU A 128 -7.78 -1.16 -17.32
C GLU A 128 -8.55 -0.69 -16.08
N ASN A 129 -7.94 0.13 -15.21
CA ASN A 129 -8.59 0.58 -13.96
C ASN A 129 -9.92 1.28 -14.23
N VAL A 130 -9.99 2.12 -15.27
CA VAL A 130 -11.21 2.85 -15.66
C VAL A 130 -12.30 1.88 -16.10
N VAL A 131 -11.98 0.96 -17.01
CA VAL A 131 -12.94 -0.02 -17.54
C VAL A 131 -13.45 -0.94 -16.43
N ASN A 132 -12.56 -1.41 -15.56
CA ASN A 132 -12.93 -2.28 -14.44
C ASN A 132 -13.81 -1.55 -13.41
N ALA A 133 -13.50 -0.28 -13.09
CA ALA A 133 -14.34 0.53 -12.23
C ALA A 133 -15.74 0.76 -12.83
N GLN A 134 -15.83 1.08 -14.13
CA GLN A 134 -17.09 1.23 -14.84
C GLN A 134 -17.93 -0.04 -14.78
N LYS A 135 -17.31 -1.20 -15.00
CA LYS A 135 -18.00 -2.49 -14.92
C LYS A 135 -18.55 -2.75 -13.52
N VAL A 136 -17.75 -2.55 -12.47
CA VAL A 136 -18.21 -2.72 -11.09
C VAL A 136 -19.35 -1.74 -10.76
N LEU A 137 -19.27 -0.50 -11.25
CA LEU A 137 -20.30 0.51 -11.05
C LEU A 137 -21.63 0.14 -11.72
N GLN A 138 -21.57 -0.46 -12.92
CA GLN A 138 -22.74 -1.01 -13.60
C GLN A 138 -23.33 -2.22 -12.87
N GLU A 139 -22.50 -3.07 -12.27
CA GLU A 139 -22.96 -4.24 -11.51
C GLU A 139 -23.59 -3.88 -10.15
N ILE A 140 -23.10 -2.83 -9.49
CA ILE A 140 -23.59 -2.44 -8.16
C ILE A 140 -24.86 -1.57 -8.21
N THR A 141 -25.06 -0.81 -9.29
CA THR A 141 -26.20 0.11 -9.42
C THR A 141 -27.57 -0.60 -9.29
N PRO A 142 -27.82 -1.75 -9.95
CA PRO A 142 -29.08 -2.49 -9.83
C PRO A 142 -29.35 -2.97 -8.40
N LEU A 143 -28.31 -3.22 -7.59
CA LEU A 143 -28.49 -3.68 -6.21
C LEU A 143 -29.19 -2.62 -5.35
N LEU A 144 -29.13 -1.35 -5.72
CA LEU A 144 -29.82 -0.25 -5.03
C LEU A 144 -31.24 0.01 -5.55
N GLU A 145 -31.74 -0.74 -6.53
CA GLU A 145 -33.10 -0.52 -7.07
C GLU A 145 -34.17 -0.71 -6.00
N ASP A 146 -34.05 -1.77 -5.18
CA ASP A 146 -34.89 -2.04 -4.01
C ASP A 146 -34.09 -1.99 -2.70
N PRO A 147 -34.05 -0.83 -2.01
CA PRO A 147 -33.34 -0.68 -0.75
C PRO A 147 -33.83 -1.62 0.36
N ASN A 148 -35.08 -2.09 0.32
CA ASN A 148 -35.62 -2.97 1.36
C ASN A 148 -35.03 -4.38 1.26
N ASN A 149 -34.59 -4.80 0.07
CA ASN A 149 -34.00 -6.10 -0.21
C ASN A 149 -32.52 -6.02 -0.60
N LEU A 150 -31.82 -4.94 -0.22
CA LEU A 150 -30.41 -4.73 -0.56
C LEU A 150 -29.52 -5.88 -0.04
N PRO A 151 -28.82 -6.63 -0.91
CA PRO A 151 -27.84 -7.63 -0.48
C PRO A 151 -26.59 -6.94 0.09
N LYS A 152 -26.65 -6.56 1.37
CA LYS A 152 -25.64 -5.72 2.05
C LYS A 152 -24.20 -6.23 1.88
N SER A 153 -23.99 -7.54 2.01
CA SER A 153 -22.65 -8.15 1.87
C SER A 153 -22.10 -8.04 0.45
N GLU A 154 -22.95 -8.26 -0.55
CA GLU A 154 -22.56 -8.18 -1.95
C GLU A 154 -22.30 -6.73 -2.36
N PHE A 155 -23.21 -5.83 -2.00
CA PHE A 155 -23.06 -4.40 -2.23
C PHE A 155 -21.75 -3.88 -1.63
N LEU A 156 -21.51 -4.15 -0.34
CA LEU A 156 -20.30 -3.69 0.34
C LEU A 156 -19.02 -4.25 -0.30
N SER A 157 -19.04 -5.52 -0.70
CA SER A 157 -17.89 -6.15 -1.36
C SER A 157 -17.57 -5.48 -2.69
N LYS A 158 -18.58 -5.25 -3.54
CA LYS A 158 -18.42 -4.56 -4.83
C LYS A 158 -18.02 -3.09 -4.64
N PHE A 159 -18.61 -2.40 -3.67
CA PHE A 159 -18.28 -1.02 -3.35
C PHE A 159 -16.82 -0.85 -2.92
N ASN A 160 -16.33 -1.74 -2.04
CA ASN A 160 -14.92 -1.74 -1.63
C ASN A 160 -13.97 -2.02 -2.81
N VAL A 161 -14.38 -2.86 -3.76
CA VAL A 161 -13.61 -3.09 -5.00
C VAL A 161 -13.59 -1.84 -5.88
N LEU A 162 -14.73 -1.15 -6.03
CA LEU A 162 -14.82 0.12 -6.76
C LEU A 162 -13.88 1.18 -6.16
N VAL A 163 -13.92 1.35 -4.83
CA VAL A 163 -13.03 2.27 -4.11
C VAL A 163 -11.57 1.95 -4.41
N ARG A 164 -11.17 0.68 -4.39
CA ARG A 164 -9.79 0.27 -4.72
C ARG A 164 -9.39 0.62 -6.16
N PHE A 165 -10.25 0.42 -7.14
CA PHE A 165 -9.95 0.84 -8.51
C PHE A 165 -9.74 2.35 -8.60
N ILE A 166 -10.60 3.13 -7.96
CA ILE A 166 -10.51 4.60 -7.91
C ILE A 166 -9.22 5.05 -7.18
N MET A 167 -8.83 4.38 -6.10
CA MET A 167 -7.57 4.65 -5.39
C MET A 167 -6.33 4.50 -6.28
N PHE A 168 -6.39 3.62 -7.29
CA PHE A 168 -5.28 3.35 -8.20
C PHE A 168 -5.34 4.15 -9.50
N MET A 169 -6.30 5.07 -9.63
CA MET A 169 -6.37 5.98 -10.77
C MET A 169 -5.53 7.22 -10.53
N ASN A 170 -4.86 7.68 -11.59
CA ASN A 170 -4.27 9.00 -11.62
C ASN A 170 -5.34 10.08 -11.94
N SER A 171 -4.94 11.36 -11.99
CA SER A 171 -5.89 12.45 -12.25
C SER A 171 -6.55 12.37 -13.62
N GLU A 172 -5.81 12.00 -14.68
CA GLU A 172 -6.37 11.85 -16.03
C GLU A 172 -7.41 10.74 -16.11
N GLN A 173 -7.14 9.58 -15.51
CA GLN A 173 -8.07 8.46 -15.46
C GLN A 173 -9.32 8.76 -14.64
N LEU A 174 -9.19 9.51 -13.54
CA LEU A 174 -10.36 9.94 -12.76
C LEU A 174 -11.22 10.93 -13.55
N THR A 175 -10.60 11.89 -14.25
CA THR A 175 -11.33 12.81 -15.13
C THR A 175 -12.04 12.03 -16.24
N GLN A 176 -11.36 11.08 -16.90
CA GLN A 176 -11.97 10.20 -17.89
C GLN A 176 -13.18 9.42 -17.32
N MET A 177 -13.04 8.90 -16.11
CA MET A 177 -14.11 8.18 -15.42
C MET A 177 -15.30 9.11 -15.12
N THR A 178 -15.05 10.31 -14.61
CA THR A 178 -16.06 11.33 -14.33
C THR A 178 -16.78 11.78 -15.60
N ASP A 179 -16.05 12.05 -16.69
CA ASP A 179 -16.63 12.46 -17.98
C ASP A 179 -17.59 11.40 -18.52
N GLY A 180 -17.25 10.12 -18.35
CA GLY A 180 -18.14 9.01 -18.68
C GLY A 180 -19.44 9.00 -17.88
N MET A 181 -19.47 9.66 -16.70
CA MET A 181 -20.61 9.74 -15.79
C MET A 181 -21.41 11.05 -15.88
N GLU A 182 -21.00 12.03 -16.71
CA GLU A 182 -21.68 13.33 -16.81
C GLU A 182 -23.16 13.23 -17.20
N VAL A 183 -23.50 12.30 -18.10
CA VAL A 183 -24.88 12.00 -18.48
C VAL A 183 -25.69 11.46 -17.29
N ALA A 184 -25.05 10.74 -16.36
CA ALA A 184 -25.71 10.23 -15.17
C ALA A 184 -25.89 11.31 -14.10
N ARG A 185 -24.90 12.20 -13.95
CA ARG A 185 -24.88 13.33 -13.00
C ARG A 185 -26.07 14.28 -13.18
N THR A 186 -26.44 14.56 -14.42
CA THR A 186 -27.53 15.51 -14.76
C THR A 186 -28.87 14.82 -15.02
N SER A 187 -28.93 13.48 -14.91
CA SER A 187 -30.14 12.73 -15.25
C SER A 187 -31.20 12.78 -14.15
N THR A 188 -32.46 12.90 -14.56
CA THR A 188 -33.64 12.68 -13.69
C THR A 188 -33.99 11.20 -13.52
N ASN A 189 -33.34 10.30 -14.26
CA ASN A 189 -33.53 8.86 -14.11
C ASN A 189 -32.94 8.38 -12.78
N VAL A 190 -33.77 7.70 -11.99
CA VAL A 190 -33.41 7.24 -10.62
C VAL A 190 -32.19 6.32 -10.62
N ALA A 191 -32.07 5.39 -11.57
CA ALA A 191 -30.94 4.48 -11.63
C ALA A 191 -29.64 5.21 -11.98
N LYS A 192 -29.69 6.15 -12.93
CA LYS A 192 -28.54 7.02 -13.29
C LYS A 192 -28.11 7.91 -12.12
N ASN A 193 -29.06 8.48 -11.39
CA ASN A 193 -28.78 9.29 -10.22
C ASN A 193 -28.12 8.46 -9.10
N LYS A 194 -28.62 7.24 -8.84
CA LYS A 194 -28.01 6.29 -7.90
C LYS A 194 -26.59 5.90 -8.32
N MET A 195 -26.36 5.67 -9.60
CA MET A 195 -25.02 5.37 -10.13
C MET A 195 -24.03 6.51 -9.86
N TRP A 196 -24.45 7.76 -10.09
CA TRP A 196 -23.66 8.94 -9.76
C TRP A 196 -23.37 9.04 -8.26
N ALA A 197 -24.37 8.80 -7.40
CA ALA A 197 -24.20 8.81 -5.96
C ALA A 197 -23.15 7.78 -5.49
N ILE A 198 -23.25 6.53 -5.99
CA ILE A 198 -22.26 5.48 -5.69
C ILE A 198 -20.86 5.90 -6.11
N TYR A 199 -20.70 6.41 -7.34
CA TYR A 199 -19.40 6.84 -7.84
C TYR A 199 -18.82 7.97 -7.00
N ARG A 200 -19.59 9.03 -6.74
CA ARG A 200 -19.18 10.18 -5.93
C ARG A 200 -18.73 9.75 -4.53
N ASP A 201 -19.50 8.87 -3.90
CA ASP A 201 -19.19 8.39 -2.56
C ASP A 201 -17.92 7.51 -2.56
N ALA A 202 -17.71 6.72 -3.61
CA ALA A 202 -16.49 5.93 -3.78
C ALA A 202 -15.25 6.82 -4.02
N VAL A 203 -15.38 7.91 -4.79
CA VAL A 203 -14.31 8.92 -4.97
C VAL A 203 -13.97 9.60 -3.65
N ALA A 204 -14.97 9.97 -2.85
CA ALA A 204 -14.74 10.52 -1.52
C ALA A 204 -14.01 9.53 -0.59
N GLN A 205 -14.40 8.25 -0.62
CA GLN A 205 -13.78 7.23 0.21
C GLN A 205 -12.36 6.82 -0.23
N ALA A 206 -12.01 7.00 -1.50
CA ALA A 206 -10.68 6.65 -2.01
C ALA A 206 -9.55 7.41 -1.30
N GLY A 207 -9.81 8.64 -0.81
CA GLY A 207 -8.87 9.35 0.06
C GLY A 207 -7.50 9.62 -0.57
N THR A 208 -7.45 9.83 -1.89
CA THR A 208 -6.22 10.17 -2.63
C THR A 208 -6.20 11.65 -3.02
N VAL A 209 -5.01 12.20 -3.28
CA VAL A 209 -4.86 13.59 -3.77
C VAL A 209 -5.56 13.78 -5.11
N ALA A 210 -5.52 12.78 -5.99
CA ALA A 210 -6.19 12.82 -7.28
C ALA A 210 -7.72 12.86 -7.12
N ALA A 211 -8.28 12.03 -6.24
CA ALA A 211 -9.70 12.05 -5.90
C ALA A 211 -10.14 13.39 -5.28
N PHE A 212 -9.30 13.99 -4.42
CA PHE A 212 -9.60 15.31 -3.85
C PHE A 212 -9.62 16.42 -4.91
N LYS A 213 -8.66 16.41 -5.86
CA LYS A 213 -8.66 17.35 -7.00
C LYS A 213 -9.93 17.21 -7.85
N GLU A 214 -10.38 15.98 -8.05
CA GLU A 214 -11.60 15.67 -8.79
C GLU A 214 -12.85 16.17 -8.04
N ILE A 215 -12.98 15.92 -6.74
CA ILE A 215 -14.10 16.47 -5.95
C ILE A 215 -14.11 18.01 -6.00
N LYS A 216 -12.93 18.63 -5.94
CA LYS A 216 -12.79 20.09 -6.05
C LYS A 216 -13.29 20.61 -7.41
N SER A 217 -13.06 19.90 -8.52
CA SER A 217 -13.56 20.30 -9.85
C SER A 217 -15.08 20.17 -9.99
N TRP A 218 -15.74 19.37 -9.15
CA TRP A 218 -17.20 19.27 -9.17
C TRP A 218 -17.92 20.43 -8.48
N ILE A 219 -17.22 21.11 -7.57
CA ILE A 219 -17.76 22.18 -6.71
C ILE A 219 -17.45 23.57 -7.27
N LEU A 220 -16.27 23.75 -7.86
CA LEU A 220 -15.79 25.00 -8.44
C LEU A 220 -16.23 25.15 -9.90
#